data_AF-A0A970ENY7-F1
#
_entry.id   AF-A0A970ENY7-F1
#
_cell.length_a   1.000
_cell.length_b   1.000
_cell.length_c   1.000
_cell.angle_alpha   90.00
_cell.angle_beta   90.00
_cell.angle_gamma   90.00
#
_symmetry.space_group_name_H-M   'P 1'
#
loop_
_entity.id
_entity.type
_entity.pdbx_description
1 polymer ?
#
loop_
_entity_poly.entity_id
_entity_poly.type
_entity_poly.pdbx_seq_one_letter_code
_entity_poly.pdbx_strand_id
1 'polypeptide(L)'
;MKKRTALLAALLLGVVVLAGCDTSVLIRWDQPIIIELPYRTTVDGYISYRGNQVRVTSTMNTRSSYRALDDARITLVETGQVTWTDRYGYFEFRGVPGPDRYITLRIEHWRLRDPVYTSIYLK
;
A
#
# COMPACT_ATOMS: atom_id res chain seq x y z
N MET A 1 4.78 30.84 64.23
CA MET A 1 5.08 29.73 63.30
C MET A 1 3.83 29.02 62.77
N LYS A 2 2.78 28.78 63.58
CA LYS A 2 1.51 28.10 63.16
C LYS A 2 0.74 28.73 61.98
N LYS A 3 0.77 30.06 61.79
CA LYS A 3 0.05 30.73 60.68
C LYS A 3 0.71 30.48 59.31
N ARG A 4 2.03 30.32 59.27
CA ARG A 4 2.78 30.07 58.02
C ARG A 4 2.62 28.62 57.54
N THR A 5 2.53 27.66 58.46
CA THR A 5 2.30 26.25 58.15
C THR A 5 0.89 25.99 57.63
N ALA A 6 -0.12 26.68 58.18
CA ALA A 6 -1.50 26.60 57.67
C ALA A 6 -1.61 27.18 56.25
N LEU A 7 -0.90 28.29 55.99
CA LEU A 7 -0.88 28.92 54.68
C LEU A 7 -0.17 28.05 53.64
N LEU A 8 0.95 27.42 54.00
CA LEU A 8 1.66 26.46 53.15
C LEU A 8 0.82 25.22 52.85
N ALA A 9 0.07 24.70 53.83
CA ALA A 9 -0.81 23.55 53.63
C ALA A 9 -1.95 23.88 52.66
N ALA A 10 -2.56 25.07 52.79
CA ALA A 10 -3.59 25.52 51.86
C ALA A 10 -3.04 25.73 50.44
N LEU A 11 -1.81 26.23 50.33
CA LEU A 11 -1.14 26.47 49.05
C LEU A 11 -0.80 25.15 48.34
N LEU A 12 -0.32 24.15 49.10
CA LEU A 12 -0.09 22.79 48.60
C LEU A 12 -1.39 22.13 48.13
N LEU A 13 -2.48 22.28 48.88
CA LEU A 13 -3.78 21.73 48.49
C LEU A 13 -4.32 22.39 47.22
N GLY A 14 -4.13 23.70 47.07
CA GLY A 14 -4.50 24.44 45.86
C GLY A 14 -3.75 23.96 44.61
N VAL A 15 -2.44 23.67 44.73
CA VAL A 15 -1.63 23.16 43.63
C VAL A 15 -2.10 21.78 43.17
N VAL A 16 -2.45 20.88 44.10
CA VAL A 16 -2.95 19.54 43.77
C VAL A 16 -4.29 19.60 43.03
N VAL A 17 -5.19 20.51 43.43
CA VAL A 17 -6.49 20.69 42.77
C VAL A 17 -6.33 21.28 41.37
N LEU A 18 -5.40 22.21 41.18
CA LEU A 18 -5.14 22.84 39.87
C LEU A 18 -4.40 21.91 38.89
N ALA A 19 -3.53 21.01 39.38
CA ALA A 19 -2.79 20.07 38.54
C ALA A 19 -3.63 18.86 38.08
N GLY A 20 -4.82 18.65 38.65
CA GLY A 20 -5.66 17.47 38.39
C GLY A 20 -6.56 17.55 37.15
N CYS A 21 -6.65 18.69 36.46
CA CYS A 21 -7.68 18.91 35.43
C CYS A 21 -7.33 18.41 34.01
N ASP A 22 -6.08 18.11 33.68
CA ASP A 22 -5.69 17.73 32.31
C ASP A 22 -5.35 16.22 32.17
N THR A 23 -6.17 15.35 32.76
CA THR A 23 -6.07 13.89 32.55
C THR A 23 -6.92 13.38 31.40
N SER A 24 -7.68 14.24 30.73
CA SER A 24 -8.48 13.84 29.57
C SER A 24 -7.58 13.76 28.33
N VAL A 25 -6.99 12.59 28.11
CA VAL A 25 -6.55 12.19 26.77
C VAL A 25 -7.80 12.05 25.92
N LEU A 26 -8.12 13.10 25.15
CA LEU A 26 -9.23 13.11 24.19
C LEU A 26 -8.88 12.17 23.02
N ILE A 27 -9.11 10.87 23.21
CA ILE A 27 -9.10 9.89 22.12
C ILE A 27 -10.39 10.11 21.33
N ARG A 28 -10.28 10.69 20.14
CA ARG A 28 -11.39 10.83 19.18
C ARG A 28 -11.70 9.46 18.59
N TRP A 29 -12.67 8.77 19.18
CA TRP A 29 -13.16 7.47 18.71
C TRP A 29 -13.99 7.53 17.42
N ASP A 30 -14.31 8.73 16.92
CA ASP A 30 -15.10 8.97 15.72
C ASP A 30 -14.26 9.04 14.44
N GLN A 31 -12.93 9.02 14.55
CA GLN A 31 -12.04 8.99 13.40
C GLN A 31 -11.66 7.54 13.07
N PRO A 32 -11.85 7.08 11.83
CA PRO A 32 -11.33 5.78 11.43
C PRO A 32 -9.83 5.78 11.61
N ILE A 33 -9.29 4.73 12.24
CA ILE A 33 -7.84 4.52 12.31
C ILE A 33 -7.38 4.20 10.89
N ILE A 34 -6.79 5.18 10.22
CA ILE A 34 -6.15 4.98 8.92
C ILE A 34 -4.77 4.40 9.19
N ILE A 35 -4.66 3.07 9.13
CA ILE A 35 -3.36 2.39 9.18
C ILE A 35 -2.75 2.47 7.78
N GLU A 36 -1.92 3.49 7.53
CA GLU A 36 -1.05 3.53 6.36
C GLU A 36 0.09 2.52 6.57
N LEU A 37 -0.16 1.26 6.23
CA LEU A 37 0.90 0.25 6.19
C LEU A 37 1.91 0.71 5.12
N PRO A 38 3.20 0.88 5.46
CA PRO A 38 4.21 1.22 4.47
C PRO A 38 4.23 0.11 3.43
N TYR A 39 3.96 0.46 2.17
CA TYR A 39 4.03 -0.47 1.06
C TYR A 39 5.47 -0.98 0.93
N ARG A 40 5.72 -2.22 1.37
CA ARG A 40 7.07 -2.84 1.38
C ARG A 40 7.16 -4.08 0.50
N THR A 41 6.04 -4.54 -0.06
CA THR A 41 5.99 -5.75 -0.88
C THR A 41 6.52 -5.45 -2.29
N THR A 42 7.23 -6.43 -2.85
CA THR A 42 7.64 -6.44 -4.26
C THR A 42 6.80 -7.47 -4.99
N VAL A 43 6.36 -7.15 -6.20
CA VAL A 43 5.61 -8.08 -7.05
C VAL A 43 6.22 -8.07 -8.43
N ASP A 44 6.50 -9.25 -8.93
CA ASP A 44 7.08 -9.45 -10.24
C ASP A 44 6.37 -10.57 -11.01
N GLY A 45 6.67 -10.64 -12.29
CA GLY A 45 6.12 -11.67 -13.16
C GLY A 45 6.44 -11.43 -14.62
N TYR A 46 5.86 -12.28 -15.45
CA TYR A 46 6.05 -12.29 -16.88
C TYR A 46 4.70 -12.12 -17.58
N ILE A 47 4.69 -11.30 -18.62
CA ILE A 47 3.52 -11.05 -19.46
C ILE A 47 3.80 -11.59 -20.85
N SER A 48 2.85 -12.39 -21.33
CA SER A 48 2.90 -12.98 -22.66
C SER A 48 1.55 -12.87 -23.35
N TYR A 49 1.54 -12.92 -24.67
CA TYR A 49 0.31 -12.76 -25.46
C TYR A 49 0.20 -13.75 -26.61
N ARG A 50 -1.04 -14.01 -27.02
CA ARG A 50 -1.44 -14.77 -28.22
C ARG A 50 -2.67 -14.11 -28.84
N GLY A 51 -2.49 -13.42 -29.97
CA GLY A 51 -3.56 -12.57 -30.51
C GLY A 51 -3.93 -11.49 -29.48
N ASN A 52 -5.20 -11.43 -29.07
CA ASN A 52 -5.65 -10.51 -28.01
C ASN A 52 -5.63 -11.13 -26.60
N GLN A 53 -5.26 -12.40 -26.46
CA GLN A 53 -5.18 -13.04 -25.15
C GLN A 53 -3.87 -12.68 -24.47
N VAL A 54 -3.94 -12.08 -23.28
CA VAL A 54 -2.79 -11.79 -22.44
C VAL A 54 -2.76 -12.75 -21.25
N ARG A 55 -1.55 -13.15 -20.84
CA ARG A 55 -1.34 -14.02 -19.70
C ARG A 55 -0.22 -13.48 -18.83
N VAL A 56 -0.51 -13.41 -17.52
CA VAL A 56 0.46 -13.07 -16.48
C VAL A 56 0.84 -14.35 -15.74
N THR A 57 2.13 -14.58 -15.57
CA THR A 57 2.68 -15.77 -14.90
C THR A 57 3.84 -15.39 -13.99
N SER A 58 4.07 -16.13 -12.91
CA SER A 58 5.24 -15.92 -12.03
C SER A 58 6.56 -16.34 -12.68
N THR A 59 6.51 -17.17 -13.71
CA THR A 59 7.66 -17.62 -14.49
C THR A 59 7.47 -17.31 -15.98
N MET A 60 8.57 -17.26 -16.73
CA MET A 60 8.54 -17.03 -18.17
C MET A 60 7.68 -18.09 -18.87
N ASN A 61 6.73 -17.65 -19.70
CA ASN A 61 5.87 -18.57 -20.45
C ASN A 61 6.65 -19.19 -21.62
N THR A 62 6.89 -20.50 -21.54
CA THR A 62 7.67 -21.27 -22.54
C THR A 62 6.82 -21.84 -23.67
N ARG A 63 5.50 -21.61 -23.68
CA ARG A 63 4.61 -22.13 -24.73
C ARG A 63 4.86 -21.39 -26.04
N SER A 64 5.20 -22.14 -27.10
CA SER A 64 5.49 -21.58 -28.44
C SER A 64 4.35 -20.77 -29.08
N SER A 65 3.11 -21.00 -28.65
CA SER A 65 1.94 -20.24 -29.11
C SER A 65 1.81 -18.86 -28.48
N TYR A 66 2.62 -18.57 -27.46
CA TYR A 66 2.69 -17.28 -26.77
C TYR A 66 4.01 -16.61 -27.08
N ARG A 67 3.97 -15.28 -27.17
CA ARG A 67 5.15 -14.44 -27.28
C ARG A 67 5.25 -13.57 -26.04
N ALA A 68 6.48 -13.27 -25.61
CA ALA A 68 6.70 -12.24 -24.61
C ALA A 68 6.07 -10.93 -25.08
N LEU A 69 5.39 -10.24 -24.16
CA LEU A 69 4.89 -8.90 -24.43
C LEU A 69 5.96 -7.91 -23.97
N ASP A 70 6.96 -7.68 -24.82
CA ASP A 70 8.06 -6.73 -24.62
C ASP A 70 7.57 -5.28 -24.75
N ASP A 71 8.21 -4.34 -24.03
CA ASP A 71 7.89 -2.90 -24.04
C ASP A 71 6.41 -2.58 -23.76
N ALA A 72 5.76 -3.40 -22.94
CA ALA A 72 4.40 -3.15 -22.47
C ALA A 72 4.40 -2.25 -21.27
N ARG A 73 3.51 -1.25 -21.28
CA ARG A 73 3.29 -0.36 -20.15
C ARG A 73 2.32 -1.02 -19.18
N ILE A 74 2.79 -1.27 -17.97
CA ILE A 74 2.00 -1.89 -16.92
C ILE A 74 1.72 -0.85 -15.85
N THR A 75 0.44 -0.63 -15.54
CA THR A 75 0.02 0.25 -14.45
C THR A 75 -0.60 -0.59 -13.34
N LEU A 76 -0.09 -0.41 -12.11
CA LEU A 76 -0.72 -0.92 -10.90
C LEU A 76 -1.87 0.01 -10.54
N VAL A 77 -3.11 -0.46 -10.67
CA VAL A 77 -4.30 0.41 -10.57
C VAL A 77 -4.47 0.99 -9.17
N GLU A 78 -4.12 0.21 -8.14
CA GLU A 78 -4.29 0.59 -6.73
C GLU A 78 -3.37 1.75 -6.31
N THR A 79 -2.18 1.87 -6.92
CA THR A 79 -1.18 2.88 -6.55
C THR A 79 -0.92 3.90 -7.65
N GLY A 80 -1.38 3.65 -8.88
CA GLY A 80 -1.04 4.43 -10.06
C GLY A 80 0.41 4.27 -10.53
N GLN A 81 1.19 3.40 -9.89
CA GLN A 81 2.58 3.14 -10.30
C GLN A 81 2.62 2.55 -11.71
N VAL A 82 3.66 2.90 -12.45
CA VAL A 82 3.88 2.43 -13.82
C VAL A 82 5.24 1.77 -13.92
N THR A 83 5.30 0.64 -14.60
CA THR A 83 6.53 -0.05 -14.99
C THR A 83 6.43 -0.49 -16.45
N TRP A 84 7.53 -0.97 -17.01
CA TRP A 84 7.61 -1.47 -18.38
C TRP A 84 8.17 -2.88 -18.38
N THR A 85 7.67 -3.70 -19.30
CA THR A 85 8.22 -5.04 -19.47
C THR A 85 9.54 -5.02 -20.24
N ASP A 86 10.44 -5.94 -19.88
CA ASP A 86 11.66 -6.18 -20.64
C ASP A 86 11.42 -7.02 -21.92
N ARG A 87 12.51 -7.36 -22.64
CA ARG A 87 12.47 -8.21 -23.85
C ARG A 87 11.86 -9.61 -23.66
N TYR A 88 11.78 -10.09 -22.42
CA TYR A 88 11.18 -11.38 -22.05
C TYR A 88 9.77 -11.23 -21.48
N GLY A 89 9.24 -10.00 -21.43
CA GLY A 89 7.94 -9.70 -20.84
C GLY A 89 7.98 -9.60 -19.32
N TYR A 90 9.18 -9.54 -18.70
CA TYR A 90 9.33 -9.44 -17.25
C TYR A 90 9.01 -8.04 -16.75
N PHE A 91 8.30 -7.93 -15.63
CA PHE A 91 8.05 -6.67 -14.94
C PHE A 91 8.26 -6.83 -13.43
N GLU A 92 8.58 -5.73 -12.75
CA GLU A 92 8.68 -5.63 -11.30
C GLU A 92 8.01 -4.34 -10.81
N PHE A 93 7.22 -4.45 -9.75
CA PHE A 93 6.74 -3.33 -8.94
C PHE A 93 7.32 -3.42 -7.53
N ARG A 94 7.70 -2.26 -6.98
CA ARG A 94 8.14 -2.11 -5.60
C ARG A 94 7.19 -1.23 -4.83
N GLY A 95 6.98 -1.52 -3.56
CA GLY A 95 6.04 -0.77 -2.75
C GLY A 95 4.61 -1.04 -3.19
N VAL A 96 4.29 -2.31 -3.34
CA VAL A 96 2.93 -2.79 -3.59
C VAL A 96 2.17 -2.91 -2.26
N PRO A 97 0.83 -2.74 -2.25
CA PRO A 97 -0.06 -3.16 -1.17
C PRO A 97 0.36 -4.49 -0.54
N GLY A 98 0.20 -4.59 0.79
CA GLY A 98 0.58 -5.76 1.58
C GLY A 98 -0.01 -7.09 1.04
N PRO A 99 0.47 -8.24 1.55
CA PRO A 99 0.04 -9.56 1.09
C PRO A 99 -1.46 -9.82 1.37
N ASP A 100 -1.94 -10.97 0.92
CA ASP A 100 -3.31 -11.49 1.09
C ASP A 100 -4.41 -10.63 0.45
N ARG A 101 -4.15 -10.17 -0.78
CA ARG A 101 -5.15 -9.42 -1.57
C ARG A 101 -4.94 -9.55 -3.07
N TYR A 102 -5.99 -9.23 -3.81
CA TYR A 102 -5.89 -9.01 -5.23
C TYR A 102 -5.38 -7.59 -5.51
N ILE A 103 -4.46 -7.49 -6.47
CA ILE A 103 -4.10 -6.23 -7.11
C ILE A 103 -4.44 -6.31 -8.59
N THR A 104 -4.66 -5.16 -9.22
CA THR A 104 -5.12 -5.05 -10.59
C THR A 104 -4.06 -4.39 -11.44
N LEU A 105 -3.69 -5.06 -12.52
CA LEU A 105 -2.76 -4.58 -13.52
C LEU A 105 -3.55 -4.13 -14.75
N ARG A 106 -3.28 -2.91 -15.20
CA ARG A 106 -3.68 -2.42 -16.53
C ARG A 106 -2.48 -2.54 -17.47
N ILE A 107 -2.66 -3.29 -18.54
CA ILE A 107 -1.62 -3.65 -19.50
C ILE A 107 -1.92 -2.93 -20.81
N GLU A 108 -1.05 -2.02 -21.22
CA GLU A 108 -1.15 -1.26 -22.46
C GLU A 108 0.03 -1.60 -23.38
N HIS A 109 -0.26 -1.96 -24.63
CA HIS A 109 0.77 -2.29 -25.60
C HIS A 109 0.21 -2.16 -27.03
N TRP A 110 1.03 -1.72 -28.00
CA TRP A 110 0.59 -1.44 -29.39
C TRP A 110 0.10 -2.68 -30.18
N ARG A 111 0.53 -3.88 -29.76
CA ARG A 111 0.04 -5.17 -30.29
C ARG A 111 -1.33 -5.58 -29.74
N LEU A 112 -1.79 -4.95 -28.66
CA LEU A 112 -3.11 -5.20 -28.10
C LEU A 112 -4.07 -4.18 -28.69
N ARG A 113 -5.27 -4.62 -29.07
CA ARG A 113 -6.30 -3.72 -29.59
C ARG A 113 -6.77 -2.71 -28.54
N ASP A 114 -6.91 -3.19 -27.31
CA ASP A 114 -7.41 -2.45 -26.17
C ASP A 114 -6.56 -2.76 -24.92
N PRO A 115 -6.50 -1.85 -23.92
CA PRO A 115 -5.88 -2.14 -22.65
C PRO A 115 -6.50 -3.37 -21.99
N VAL A 116 -5.66 -4.28 -21.49
CA VAL A 116 -6.12 -5.49 -20.78
C VAL A 116 -6.00 -5.29 -19.28
N TYR A 117 -7.05 -5.63 -18.55
CA TYR A 117 -7.07 -5.61 -17.10
C TYR A 117 -7.00 -7.04 -16.57
N THR A 118 -6.13 -7.27 -15.58
CA THR A 118 -5.98 -8.58 -14.95
C THR A 118 -5.69 -8.40 -13.47
N SER A 119 -6.21 -9.31 -12.66
CA SER A 119 -5.95 -9.33 -11.22
C SER A 119 -4.99 -10.46 -10.86
N ILE A 120 -4.04 -10.17 -9.98
CA ILE A 120 -3.13 -11.17 -9.40
C ILE A 120 -3.29 -11.19 -7.89
N TYR A 121 -3.31 -12.39 -7.31
CA TYR A 121 -3.39 -12.56 -5.86
C TYR A 121 -1.98 -12.49 -5.27
N LEU A 122 -1.78 -11.57 -4.35
CA LEU A 122 -0.58 -11.44 -3.55
C LEU A 122 -0.70 -12.43 -2.39
N LYS A 123 0.17 -13.43 -2.39
CA LYS A 123 0.36 -14.33 -1.25
C LYS A 123 1.29 -13.69 -0.22
#